data_AF-A0A1Q6QDT6-F1
#
_entry.id   AF-A0A1Q6QDT6-F1
#
_cell.length_a   1.000
_cell.length_b   1.000
_cell.length_c   1.000
_cell.angle_alpha   90.00
_cell.angle_beta   90.00
_cell.angle_gamma   90.00
#
_symmetry.space_group_name_H-M   'P 1'
#
loop_
_entity.id
_entity.type
_entity.pdbx_description
1 polymer ?
#
loop_
_entity_poly.entity_id
_entity_poly.type
_entity_poly.pdbx_seq_one_letter_code
_entity_poly.pdbx_strand_id
1 'polypeptide(L)'
;MVETEDTEVENGKEGYLSYRIYQKPDGTQYVEITDCDASAKEAIEIPKEIKGIAVTSIGSKAFYWCSGLTSIEIPAGVTSIGEYAFSGCSRLTSIKIPAGVTSIGEYAFSGCSGLKSIEIPAGVTSIGDSAFRSCSGLKSIVVEAGNTVYDSRDNCNAIIEKETNTLIQGCKIGNSAFRYCSGLTSIEIPAGVTFIGRYAFYGCSGLKSIEIPAGVTSIGDSAFRYCSGLTSIEIPAGVTSIGDSAFSGCSGLTGIVVEAGNTVYDSRDNCNAIIEKETRSRQYGV
;
A
#
# COMPACT_ATOMS: atom_id res chain seq x y z
N MET A 1 11.34 35.42 -3.14
CA MET A 1 10.16 35.84 -3.92
C MET A 1 8.97 35.51 -3.04
N VAL A 2 8.10 36.46 -2.76
CA VAL A 2 6.89 36.19 -1.97
C VAL A 2 6.00 35.36 -2.88
N GLU A 3 5.85 34.06 -2.59
CA GLU A 3 4.80 33.27 -3.21
C GLU A 3 3.47 33.88 -2.76
N THR A 4 2.82 34.58 -3.67
CA THR A 4 1.47 35.06 -3.46
C THR A 4 0.56 33.84 -3.43
N GLU A 5 0.07 33.50 -2.24
CA GLU A 5 -0.87 32.39 -2.02
C GLU A 5 -2.15 32.59 -2.84
N ASP A 6 -2.72 31.48 -3.33
CA ASP A 6 -4.00 31.48 -4.02
C ASP A 6 -5.11 31.97 -3.08
N THR A 7 -6.00 32.83 -3.59
CA THR A 7 -7.06 33.44 -2.78
C THR A 7 -8.36 32.68 -2.93
N GLU A 8 -8.99 32.28 -1.82
CA GLU A 8 -10.34 31.74 -1.83
C GLU A 8 -11.32 32.87 -2.17
N VAL A 9 -12.08 32.71 -3.25
CA VAL A 9 -13.01 33.75 -3.75
C VAL A 9 -14.48 33.36 -3.56
N GLU A 10 -14.79 32.06 -3.52
CA GLU A 10 -16.16 31.60 -3.33
C GLU A 10 -16.20 30.20 -2.68
N ASN A 11 -17.20 29.97 -1.81
CA ASN A 11 -17.63 28.65 -1.40
C ASN A 11 -19.02 28.38 -1.96
N GLY A 12 -19.29 27.13 -2.35
CA GLY A 12 -20.62 26.75 -2.81
C GLY A 12 -20.89 25.27 -2.71
N LYS A 13 -22.07 24.90 -3.21
CA LYS A 13 -22.53 23.51 -3.26
C LYS A 13 -23.19 23.24 -4.60
N GLU A 14 -22.81 22.14 -5.23
CA GLU A 14 -23.43 21.62 -6.46
C GLU A 14 -23.89 20.19 -6.22
N GLY A 15 -25.21 19.99 -6.13
CA GLY A 15 -25.79 18.72 -5.75
C GLY A 15 -25.34 18.28 -4.35
N TYR A 16 -24.55 17.21 -4.28
CA TYR A 16 -24.01 16.64 -3.04
C TYR A 16 -22.57 17.08 -2.73
N LEU A 17 -21.94 17.84 -3.64
CA LEU A 17 -20.56 18.25 -3.54
C LEU A 17 -20.48 19.69 -3.03
N SER A 18 -19.70 19.90 -1.98
CA SER A 18 -19.25 21.23 -1.57
C SER A 18 -17.96 21.55 -2.31
N TYR A 19 -17.78 22.82 -2.68
CA TYR A 19 -16.61 23.26 -3.44
C TYR A 19 -16.12 24.64 -2.98
N ARG A 20 -14.86 24.91 -3.31
CA ARG A 20 -14.22 26.23 -3.24
C ARG A 20 -13.72 26.65 -4.60
N ILE A 21 -13.90 27.92 -4.93
CA ILE A 21 -13.25 28.58 -6.06
C ILE A 21 -12.06 29.36 -5.51
N TYR A 22 -10.90 29.09 -6.07
CA TYR A 22 -9.68 29.82 -5.81
C TYR A 22 -9.29 30.67 -7.02
N GLN A 23 -8.61 31.77 -6.79
CA GLN A 23 -8.05 32.63 -7.81
C GLN A 23 -6.54 32.79 -7.62
N LYS A 24 -5.81 32.46 -8.68
CA LYS A 24 -4.36 32.63 -8.80
C LYS A 24 -3.99 34.10 -9.00
N PRO A 25 -2.73 34.49 -8.74
CA PRO A 25 -2.23 35.85 -8.96
C PRO A 25 -2.36 36.35 -10.41
N ASP A 26 -2.37 35.44 -11.39
CA ASP A 26 -2.56 35.74 -12.81
C ASP A 26 -4.03 35.93 -13.21
N GLY A 27 -4.96 35.81 -12.25
CA GLY A 27 -6.41 35.91 -12.46
C GLY A 27 -7.08 34.60 -12.84
N THR A 28 -6.34 33.52 -13.06
CA THR A 28 -6.91 32.20 -13.37
C THR A 28 -7.66 31.66 -12.16
N GLN A 29 -8.88 31.18 -12.39
CA GLN A 29 -9.67 30.53 -11.35
C GLN A 29 -9.66 29.01 -11.51
N TYR A 30 -9.78 28.30 -10.39
CA TYR A 30 -9.92 26.86 -10.36
C TYR A 30 -10.82 26.41 -9.20
N VAL A 31 -11.36 25.21 -9.31
CA VAL A 31 -12.28 24.64 -8.33
C VAL A 31 -11.64 23.47 -7.58
N GLU A 32 -11.78 23.49 -6.26
CA GLU A 32 -11.51 22.37 -5.37
C GLU A 32 -12.81 21.78 -4.83
N ILE A 33 -12.97 20.46 -4.89
CA ILE A 33 -14.04 19.76 -4.17
C ILE A 33 -13.63 19.59 -2.72
N THR A 34 -14.42 20.07 -1.77
CA THR A 34 -14.02 20.19 -0.35
C THR A 34 -14.79 19.28 0.59
N ASP A 35 -15.99 18.85 0.21
CA ASP A 35 -16.82 17.95 1.01
C ASP A 35 -17.87 17.25 0.14
N CYS A 36 -18.45 16.19 0.68
CA CYS A 36 -19.45 15.37 0.04
C CYS A 36 -20.48 14.88 1.06
N ASP A 37 -21.68 15.46 1.00
CA ASP A 37 -22.83 15.05 1.81
C ASP A 37 -23.49 13.75 1.31
N ALA A 38 -22.89 13.07 0.33
CA ALA A 38 -23.42 11.89 -0.32
C ALA A 38 -22.95 10.56 0.33
N SER A 39 -22.77 10.53 1.66
CA SER A 39 -22.33 9.33 2.40
C SER A 39 -23.24 8.11 2.23
N ALA A 40 -24.50 8.29 1.83
CA ALA A 40 -25.45 7.24 1.49
C ALA A 40 -25.55 6.92 -0.02
N LYS A 41 -24.80 7.60 -0.90
CA LYS A 41 -24.83 7.38 -2.34
C LYS A 41 -23.85 6.30 -2.76
N GLU A 42 -24.28 5.48 -3.71
CA GLU A 42 -23.48 4.38 -4.24
C GLU A 42 -22.55 4.83 -5.39
N ALA A 43 -22.91 5.85 -6.16
CA ALA A 43 -22.10 6.35 -7.26
C ALA A 43 -22.09 7.89 -7.31
N ILE A 44 -20.93 8.48 -7.56
CA ILE A 44 -20.73 9.93 -7.69
C ILE A 44 -19.94 10.23 -8.97
N GLU A 45 -20.37 11.25 -9.71
CA GLU A 45 -19.62 11.83 -10.82
C GLU A 45 -19.25 13.27 -10.43
N ILE A 46 -17.96 13.57 -10.38
CA ILE A 46 -17.48 14.93 -10.12
C ILE A 46 -17.56 15.72 -11.44
N PRO A 47 -18.27 16.87 -11.49
CA PRO A 47 -18.37 17.63 -12.72
C PRO A 47 -17.00 18.14 -13.16
N LYS A 48 -16.76 18.17 -14.47
CA LYS A 48 -15.50 18.71 -15.03
C LYS A 48 -15.31 20.21 -14.74
N GLU A 49 -16.41 20.94 -14.61
CA GLU A 49 -16.44 22.38 -14.39
C GLU A 49 -17.59 22.72 -13.45
N ILE A 50 -17.38 23.70 -12.57
CA ILE A 50 -18.42 24.34 -11.75
C ILE A 50 -18.46 25.82 -12.14
N LYS A 51 -19.63 26.32 -12.57
CA LYS A 51 -19.80 27.70 -13.09
C LYS A 51 -18.85 28.05 -14.26
N GLY A 52 -18.48 27.07 -15.07
CA GLY A 52 -17.55 27.24 -16.19
C GLY A 52 -16.07 27.31 -15.76
N ILE A 53 -15.76 27.02 -14.49
CA ILE A 53 -14.41 26.99 -13.94
C ILE A 53 -14.02 25.52 -13.74
N ALA A 54 -12.84 25.12 -14.22
CA ALA A 54 -12.39 23.73 -14.17
C ALA A 54 -12.21 23.22 -12.73
N VAL A 55 -12.64 21.98 -12.48
CA VAL A 55 -12.34 21.25 -11.25
C VAL A 55 -10.94 20.65 -11.36
N THR A 56 -10.03 21.11 -10.51
CA THR A 56 -8.60 20.77 -10.57
C THR A 56 -8.09 20.01 -9.35
N SER A 57 -8.81 20.02 -8.22
CA SER A 57 -8.39 19.28 -7.03
C SER A 57 -9.54 18.65 -6.28
N ILE A 58 -9.23 17.53 -5.63
CA ILE A 58 -10.06 16.95 -4.57
C ILE A 58 -9.36 17.30 -3.26
N GLY A 59 -9.97 18.18 -2.47
CA GLY A 59 -9.41 18.68 -1.23
C GLY A 59 -9.33 17.64 -0.12
N SER A 60 -8.65 18.02 0.96
CA SER A 60 -8.52 17.15 2.13
C SER A 60 -9.89 16.79 2.70
N LYS A 61 -10.09 15.51 2.98
CA LYS A 61 -11.33 14.92 3.53
C LYS A 61 -12.59 15.09 2.65
N ALA A 62 -12.47 15.46 1.38
CA ALA A 62 -13.62 15.74 0.52
C ALA A 62 -14.67 14.61 0.42
N PHE A 63 -14.26 13.35 0.54
CA PHE A 63 -15.13 12.16 0.56
C PHE A 63 -14.89 11.31 1.82
N TYR A 64 -14.48 11.93 2.92
CA TYR A 64 -14.16 11.24 4.17
C TYR A 64 -15.39 10.49 4.71
N TRP A 65 -15.23 9.19 5.01
CA TRP A 65 -16.30 8.27 5.46
C TRP A 65 -17.53 8.20 4.54
N CYS A 66 -17.37 8.39 3.23
CA CYS A 66 -18.40 8.06 2.25
C CYS A 66 -18.57 6.53 2.12
N SER A 67 -19.05 5.88 3.17
CA SER A 67 -19.15 4.42 3.30
C SER A 67 -20.16 3.77 2.35
N GLY A 68 -21.12 4.55 1.82
CA GLY A 68 -22.02 4.10 0.76
C GLY A 68 -21.38 4.07 -0.62
N LEU A 69 -20.29 4.83 -0.85
CA LEU A 69 -19.70 5.02 -2.17
C LEU A 69 -19.10 3.72 -2.71
N THR A 70 -19.57 3.29 -3.88
CA THR A 70 -19.11 2.07 -4.57
C THR A 70 -18.27 2.37 -5.81
N SER A 71 -18.52 3.51 -6.46
CA SER A 71 -17.77 4.01 -7.62
C SER A 71 -17.74 5.55 -7.64
N ILE A 72 -16.65 6.12 -8.14
CA ILE A 72 -16.54 7.55 -8.39
C ILE A 72 -15.85 7.83 -9.72
N GLU A 73 -16.37 8.80 -10.47
CA GLU A 73 -15.74 9.34 -11.67
C GLU A 73 -15.06 10.67 -11.35
N ILE A 74 -13.75 10.73 -11.56
CA ILE A 74 -12.92 11.93 -11.37
C ILE A 74 -12.61 12.51 -12.76
N PRO A 75 -12.86 13.81 -13.00
CA PRO A 75 -12.62 14.42 -14.31
C PRO A 75 -11.13 14.57 -14.61
N ALA A 76 -10.80 14.56 -15.90
CA ALA A 76 -9.41 14.59 -16.38
C ALA A 76 -8.62 15.85 -15.98
N GLY A 77 -9.30 16.93 -15.62
CA GLY A 77 -8.68 18.18 -15.16
C GLY A 77 -8.12 18.14 -13.75
N VAL A 78 -8.43 17.10 -12.96
CA VAL A 78 -7.93 16.96 -11.59
C VAL A 78 -6.45 16.64 -11.60
N THR A 79 -5.67 17.45 -10.89
CA THR A 79 -4.22 17.36 -10.76
C THR A 79 -3.78 16.89 -9.36
N SER A 80 -4.64 16.97 -8.35
CA SER A 80 -4.28 16.54 -6.98
C SER A 80 -5.45 15.90 -6.22
N ILE A 81 -5.12 14.92 -5.39
CA ILE A 81 -6.02 14.27 -4.43
C ILE A 81 -5.46 14.51 -3.02
N GLY A 82 -6.24 15.16 -2.17
CA GLY A 82 -5.82 15.65 -0.86
C GLY A 82 -5.72 14.59 0.25
N GLU A 83 -5.29 15.05 1.42
CA GLU A 83 -5.14 14.24 2.63
C GLU A 83 -6.48 13.63 3.05
N TYR A 84 -6.52 12.35 3.36
CA TYR A 84 -7.75 11.62 3.73
C TYR A 84 -8.91 11.74 2.73
N ALA A 85 -8.68 12.18 1.47
CA ALA A 85 -9.74 12.54 0.53
C ALA A 85 -10.83 11.47 0.39
N PHE A 86 -10.47 10.19 0.31
CA PHE A 86 -11.37 9.03 0.23
C PHE A 86 -11.27 8.11 1.45
N SER A 87 -10.67 8.56 2.55
CA SER A 87 -10.46 7.71 3.72
C SER A 87 -11.81 7.25 4.29
N GLY A 88 -11.97 5.95 4.51
CA GLY A 88 -13.18 5.33 5.03
C GLY A 88 -14.25 5.02 3.99
N CYS A 89 -13.98 5.18 2.69
CA CYS A 89 -14.87 4.73 1.60
C CYS A 89 -14.87 3.20 1.48
N SER A 90 -15.39 2.50 2.50
CA SER A 90 -15.24 1.06 2.70
C SER A 90 -15.91 0.19 1.63
N ARG A 91 -16.88 0.73 0.87
CA ARG A 91 -17.56 0.03 -0.24
C ARG A 91 -17.02 0.39 -1.62
N LEU A 92 -16.05 1.30 -1.73
CA LEU A 92 -15.49 1.73 -3.01
C LEU A 92 -14.72 0.56 -3.61
N THR A 93 -15.18 0.03 -4.76
CA THR A 93 -14.62 -1.22 -5.31
C THR A 93 -13.52 -1.00 -6.35
N SER A 94 -13.58 0.12 -7.05
CA SER A 94 -12.61 0.55 -8.04
C SER A 94 -12.62 2.08 -8.12
N ILE A 95 -11.46 2.68 -8.38
CA ILE A 95 -11.34 4.09 -8.70
C ILE A 95 -10.35 4.27 -9.85
N LYS A 96 -10.69 5.12 -10.81
CA LYS A 96 -9.79 5.52 -11.89
C LYS A 96 -9.16 6.85 -11.52
N ILE A 97 -7.86 6.85 -11.27
CA ILE A 97 -7.10 8.10 -11.08
C ILE A 97 -6.83 8.71 -12.47
N PRO A 98 -7.19 9.97 -12.72
CA PRO A 98 -6.91 10.62 -14.00
C PRO A 98 -5.41 10.78 -14.27
N ALA A 99 -5.03 10.73 -15.55
CA ALA A 99 -3.62 10.88 -15.97
C ALA A 99 -2.98 12.21 -15.59
N GLY A 100 -3.79 13.26 -15.38
CA GLY A 100 -3.32 14.58 -14.95
C GLY A 100 -2.97 14.68 -13.47
N VAL A 101 -3.29 13.67 -12.65
CA VAL A 101 -2.99 13.68 -11.21
C VAL A 101 -1.49 13.56 -11.00
N THR A 102 -0.90 14.53 -10.31
CA THR A 102 0.51 14.57 -9.93
C THR A 102 0.74 14.18 -8.48
N SER A 103 -0.25 14.36 -7.60
CA SER A 103 -0.11 14.07 -6.17
C SER A 103 -1.33 13.37 -5.55
N ILE A 104 -1.06 12.41 -4.67
CA ILE A 104 -2.02 11.69 -3.83
C ILE A 104 -1.61 11.93 -2.36
N GLY A 105 -2.49 12.47 -1.54
CA GLY A 105 -2.18 12.89 -0.17
C GLY A 105 -2.03 11.76 0.85
N GLU A 106 -1.56 12.12 2.04
CA GLU A 106 -1.45 11.21 3.19
C GLU A 106 -2.82 10.58 3.50
N TYR A 107 -2.84 9.27 3.76
CA TYR A 107 -4.07 8.51 4.03
C TYR A 107 -5.20 8.66 3.00
N ALA A 108 -4.93 9.15 1.77
CA ALA A 108 -5.98 9.50 0.80
C ALA A 108 -7.03 8.40 0.59
N PHE A 109 -6.65 7.14 0.54
CA PHE A 109 -7.53 5.97 0.40
C PHE A 109 -7.58 5.07 1.64
N SER A 110 -7.14 5.57 2.81
CA SER A 110 -7.07 4.77 4.03
C SER A 110 -8.43 4.16 4.40
N GLY A 111 -8.49 2.85 4.63
CA GLY A 111 -9.72 2.15 5.00
C GLY A 111 -10.71 1.91 3.85
N CYS A 112 -10.31 2.08 2.59
CA CYS A 112 -11.10 1.64 1.42
C CYS A 112 -11.08 0.11 1.31
N SER A 113 -11.73 -0.59 2.26
CA SER A 113 -11.68 -2.05 2.37
C SER A 113 -12.30 -2.82 1.20
N GLY A 114 -13.16 -2.17 0.42
CA GLY A 114 -13.79 -2.72 -0.78
C GLY A 114 -12.92 -2.62 -2.03
N LEU A 115 -11.88 -1.78 -2.01
CA LEU A 115 -11.09 -1.44 -3.20
C LEU A 115 -10.27 -2.64 -3.62
N LYS A 116 -10.52 -3.19 -4.81
CA LYS A 116 -9.90 -4.44 -5.27
C LYS A 116 -8.59 -4.23 -6.01
N SER A 117 -8.53 -3.17 -6.79
CA SER A 117 -7.35 -2.79 -7.56
C SER A 117 -7.29 -1.28 -7.74
N ILE A 118 -6.09 -0.75 -7.89
CA ILE A 118 -5.87 0.64 -8.28
C ILE A 118 -4.72 0.74 -9.27
N GLU A 119 -4.85 1.64 -10.23
CA GLU A 119 -3.81 2.01 -11.18
C GLU A 119 -3.27 3.40 -10.81
N ILE A 120 -1.95 3.52 -10.70
CA ILE A 120 -1.22 4.77 -10.47
C ILE A 120 -0.77 5.30 -11.84
N PRO A 121 -1.32 6.43 -12.32
CA PRO A 121 -0.98 6.97 -13.63
C PRO A 121 0.46 7.45 -13.75
N ALA A 122 0.93 7.59 -14.99
CA ALA A 122 2.30 8.03 -15.30
C ALA A 122 2.65 9.41 -14.74
N GLY A 123 1.66 10.29 -14.59
CA GLY A 123 1.83 11.66 -14.08
C GLY A 123 2.03 11.77 -12.57
N VAL A 124 1.74 10.71 -11.79
CA VAL A 124 1.84 10.76 -10.33
C VAL A 124 3.30 10.78 -9.91
N THR A 125 3.71 11.88 -9.28
CA THR A 125 5.09 12.09 -8.79
C THR A 125 5.18 12.11 -7.26
N SER A 126 4.05 12.16 -6.55
CA SER A 126 3.99 12.14 -5.09
C SER A 126 2.81 11.31 -4.57
N ILE A 127 3.10 10.41 -3.63
CA ILE A 127 2.12 9.61 -2.87
C ILE A 127 2.45 9.76 -1.39
N GLY A 128 1.52 10.32 -0.62
CA GLY A 128 1.68 10.58 0.80
C GLY A 128 1.68 9.30 1.64
N ASP A 129 2.22 9.42 2.85
CA ASP A 129 2.34 8.30 3.78
C ASP A 129 0.99 7.61 4.02
N SER A 130 1.01 6.28 4.09
CA SER A 130 -0.18 5.49 4.41
C SER A 130 -1.39 5.73 3.48
N ALA A 131 -1.19 6.26 2.27
CA ALA A 131 -2.27 6.55 1.32
C ALA A 131 -3.23 5.38 1.13
N PHE A 132 -2.76 4.12 1.18
CA PHE A 132 -3.57 2.91 1.02
C PHE A 132 -3.69 2.06 2.30
N ARG A 133 -3.46 2.65 3.48
CA ARG A 133 -3.54 1.93 4.77
C ARG A 133 -4.90 1.26 4.95
N SER A 134 -4.94 0.05 5.50
CA SER A 134 -6.19 -0.67 5.78
C SER A 134 -7.11 -0.90 4.56
N CYS A 135 -6.60 -0.85 3.32
CA CYS A 135 -7.32 -1.29 2.13
C CYS A 135 -7.33 -2.83 2.02
N SER A 136 -8.02 -3.52 2.94
CA SER A 136 -7.98 -4.98 3.08
C SER A 136 -8.45 -5.77 1.84
N GLY A 137 -9.23 -5.13 0.95
CA GLY A 137 -9.70 -5.74 -0.29
C GLY A 137 -8.72 -5.61 -1.45
N LEU A 138 -7.65 -4.81 -1.29
CA LEU A 138 -6.74 -4.44 -2.36
C LEU A 138 -5.84 -5.62 -2.70
N LYS A 139 -6.04 -6.17 -3.89
CA LYS A 139 -5.31 -7.32 -4.42
C LYS A 139 -4.18 -6.92 -5.35
N SER A 140 -4.32 -5.78 -6.03
CA SER A 140 -3.37 -5.31 -7.04
C SER A 140 -3.22 -3.79 -7.02
N ILE A 141 -1.98 -3.31 -6.97
CA ILE A 141 -1.62 -1.94 -7.35
C ILE A 141 -0.74 -2.03 -8.59
N VAL A 142 -1.15 -1.38 -9.67
CA VAL A 142 -0.40 -1.30 -10.93
C VAL A 142 0.08 0.14 -11.10
N VAL A 143 1.34 0.32 -11.48
CA VAL A 143 1.85 1.63 -11.91
C VAL A 143 1.95 1.61 -13.43
N GLU A 144 1.41 2.64 -14.08
CA GLU A 144 1.42 2.78 -15.53
C GLU A 144 2.86 2.80 -16.08
N ALA A 145 3.11 2.11 -17.21
CA ALA A 145 4.44 1.89 -17.80
C ALA A 145 5.23 3.17 -18.18
N GLY A 146 4.62 4.36 -18.05
CA GLY A 146 5.26 5.66 -18.26
C GLY A 146 5.63 6.42 -16.97
N ASN A 147 5.29 5.91 -15.77
CA ASN A 147 5.58 6.63 -14.54
C ASN A 147 7.09 6.72 -14.29
N THR A 148 7.62 7.93 -14.09
CA THR A 148 9.07 8.16 -13.91
C THR A 148 9.54 8.05 -12.46
N VAL A 149 8.62 8.06 -11.50
CA VAL A 149 8.94 8.07 -10.06
C VAL A 149 8.71 6.70 -9.43
N TYR A 150 7.59 6.07 -9.78
CA TYR A 150 7.12 4.82 -9.20
C TYR A 150 7.16 3.67 -10.22
N ASP A 151 7.20 2.44 -9.72
CA ASP A 151 7.06 1.20 -10.48
C ASP A 151 6.31 0.16 -9.63
N SER A 152 5.53 -0.70 -10.28
CA SER A 152 4.87 -1.85 -9.65
C SER A 152 5.54 -3.14 -10.11
N ARG A 153 6.35 -3.76 -9.25
CA ARG A 153 6.99 -5.04 -9.56
C ARG A 153 6.08 -6.22 -9.22
N ASP A 154 5.75 -6.99 -10.24
CA ASP A 154 5.13 -8.33 -10.25
C ASP A 154 4.42 -8.76 -8.95
N ASN A 155 3.15 -8.33 -8.82
CA ASN A 155 2.17 -8.86 -7.86
C ASN A 155 2.42 -8.64 -6.36
N CYS A 156 3.43 -7.87 -5.93
CA CYS A 156 3.70 -7.65 -4.49
C CYS A 156 3.06 -6.37 -3.89
N ASN A 157 2.20 -5.67 -4.64
CA ASN A 157 1.58 -4.40 -4.24
C ASN A 157 2.58 -3.32 -3.80
N ALA A 158 3.85 -3.41 -4.23
CA ALA A 158 4.92 -2.47 -3.89
C ALA A 158 5.03 -1.31 -4.87
N ILE A 159 5.18 -0.12 -4.30
CA ILE A 159 5.55 1.15 -4.93
C ILE A 159 6.96 1.45 -4.45
N ILE A 160 7.92 1.46 -5.38
CA ILE A 160 9.33 1.78 -5.11
C ILE A 160 9.67 3.09 -5.81
N GLU A 161 10.28 4.02 -5.10
CA GLU A 161 10.91 5.21 -5.66
C GLU A 161 12.16 4.80 -6.45
N LYS A 162 12.18 5.09 -7.75
CA LYS A 162 13.22 4.59 -8.68
C LYS A 162 14.62 5.07 -8.36
N GLU A 163 14.78 6.33 -7.95
CA GLU A 163 16.10 6.94 -7.72
C GLU A 163 16.79 6.37 -6.49
N THR A 164 16.05 6.25 -5.40
CA THR A 164 16.61 5.87 -4.10
C THR A 164 16.47 4.37 -3.82
N ASN A 165 15.71 3.65 -4.65
CA ASN A 165 15.23 2.30 -4.37
C ASN A 165 14.50 2.21 -3.01
N THR A 166 13.98 3.35 -2.52
CA THR A 166 13.20 3.42 -1.30
C THR A 166 11.80 2.95 -1.60
N LEU A 167 11.33 2.04 -0.77
CA LEU A 167 9.96 1.60 -0.90
C LEU A 167 9.00 2.55 -0.17
N ILE A 168 8.01 3.01 -0.94
CA ILE A 168 7.04 4.05 -0.58
C ILE A 168 5.73 3.42 -0.08
N GLN A 169 5.29 2.33 -0.72
CA GLN A 169 4.09 1.56 -0.34
C GLN A 169 4.27 0.10 -0.79
N GLY A 170 3.48 -0.85 -0.25
CA GLY A 170 3.77 -2.30 -0.35
C GLY A 170 5.13 -2.63 0.24
N CYS A 171 5.75 -3.78 -0.04
CA CYS A 171 6.99 -4.39 0.53
C CYS A 171 7.94 -3.61 1.49
N LYS A 172 7.45 -2.81 2.45
CA LYS A 172 7.90 -2.92 3.83
C LYS A 172 7.13 -4.15 4.18
N ILE A 173 7.82 -5.25 4.31
CA ILE A 173 7.25 -6.35 5.05
C ILE A 173 7.26 -5.84 6.50
N GLY A 174 6.37 -4.90 6.80
CA GLY A 174 6.22 -4.24 8.08
C GLY A 174 5.33 -5.09 8.96
N ASN A 175 5.02 -4.57 10.14
CA ASN A 175 4.16 -5.32 11.05
C ASN A 175 2.78 -5.56 10.40
N SER A 176 2.37 -6.83 10.30
CA SER A 176 1.07 -7.27 9.75
C SER A 176 0.81 -6.98 8.27
N ALA A 177 1.84 -6.75 7.44
CA ALA A 177 1.70 -6.32 6.03
C ALA A 177 0.73 -7.15 5.15
N PHE A 178 0.68 -8.46 5.36
CA PHE A 178 -0.13 -9.46 4.66
C PHE A 178 -0.93 -10.34 5.63
N ARG A 179 -1.22 -9.86 6.84
CA ARG A 179 -1.91 -10.67 7.85
C ARG A 179 -3.29 -11.15 7.35
N TYR A 180 -3.53 -12.46 7.45
CA TYR A 180 -4.71 -13.20 7.02
C TYR A 180 -4.99 -13.18 5.51
N CYS A 181 -3.98 -12.91 4.67
CA CYS A 181 -4.11 -13.03 3.23
C CYS A 181 -4.14 -14.51 2.79
N SER A 182 -5.20 -15.24 3.13
CA SER A 182 -5.36 -16.68 2.84
C SER A 182 -5.41 -17.03 1.35
N GLY A 183 -5.71 -16.06 0.49
CA GLY A 183 -5.67 -16.21 -0.98
C GLY A 183 -4.30 -15.89 -1.61
N LEU A 184 -3.33 -15.38 -0.85
CA LEU A 184 -1.98 -15.13 -1.32
C LEU A 184 -1.26 -16.47 -1.50
N THR A 185 -0.91 -16.85 -2.72
CA THR A 185 -0.29 -18.16 -3.01
C THR A 185 1.22 -18.09 -3.24
N SER A 186 1.71 -16.95 -3.70
CA SER A 186 3.13 -16.61 -3.88
C SER A 186 3.31 -15.10 -3.74
N ILE A 187 4.52 -14.68 -3.39
CA ILE A 187 4.94 -13.28 -3.36
C ILE A 187 6.44 -13.20 -3.66
N GLU A 188 6.84 -12.25 -4.50
CA GLU A 188 8.24 -11.89 -4.69
C GLU A 188 8.60 -10.72 -3.77
N ILE A 189 9.69 -10.85 -3.02
CA ILE A 189 10.20 -9.80 -2.15
C ILE A 189 11.34 -9.06 -2.90
N PRO A 190 11.30 -7.73 -3.05
CA PRO A 190 12.37 -6.99 -3.71
C PRO A 190 13.71 -7.07 -2.97
N ALA A 191 14.82 -7.08 -3.71
CA ALA A 191 16.18 -7.14 -3.15
C ALA A 191 16.56 -6.00 -2.19
N GLY A 192 15.84 -4.87 -2.23
CA GLY A 192 16.05 -3.73 -1.32
C GLY A 192 15.42 -3.89 0.07
N VAL A 193 14.66 -4.95 0.33
CA VAL A 193 14.02 -5.18 1.63
C VAL A 193 15.06 -5.65 2.65
N THR A 194 15.18 -4.91 3.75
CA THR A 194 16.15 -5.21 4.82
C THR A 194 15.54 -5.86 6.06
N PHE A 195 14.21 -5.92 6.17
CA PHE A 195 13.53 -6.57 7.29
C PHE A 195 12.14 -7.11 6.91
N ILE A 196 11.73 -8.18 7.61
CA ILE A 196 10.39 -8.77 7.63
C ILE A 196 9.81 -8.52 9.02
N GLY A 197 8.64 -7.91 9.10
CA GLY A 197 8.07 -7.35 10.32
C GLY A 197 7.21 -8.35 11.09
N ARG A 198 6.86 -7.96 12.30
CA ARG A 198 6.02 -8.74 13.21
C ARG A 198 4.67 -9.05 12.58
N TYR A 199 4.24 -10.31 12.56
CA TYR A 199 2.98 -10.75 11.94
C TYR A 199 2.87 -10.51 10.43
N ALA A 200 3.96 -10.19 9.73
CA ALA A 200 3.95 -9.79 8.32
C ALA A 200 3.10 -10.67 7.39
N PHE A 201 3.18 -11.98 7.49
CA PHE A 201 2.43 -12.98 6.74
C PHE A 201 1.56 -13.85 7.66
N TYR A 202 1.22 -13.37 8.86
CA TYR A 202 0.45 -14.16 9.83
C TYR A 202 -0.85 -14.68 9.21
N GLY A 203 -1.08 -15.98 9.17
CA GLY A 203 -2.32 -16.58 8.66
C GLY A 203 -2.46 -16.57 7.14
N CYS A 204 -1.38 -16.39 6.37
CA CYS A 204 -1.37 -16.58 4.91
C CYS A 204 -1.44 -18.08 4.56
N SER A 205 -2.58 -18.72 4.83
CA SER A 205 -2.74 -20.17 4.67
C SER A 205 -2.62 -20.68 3.23
N GLY A 206 -2.77 -19.82 2.22
CA GLY A 206 -2.58 -20.16 0.81
C GLY A 206 -1.14 -20.06 0.31
N LEU A 207 -0.23 -19.42 1.06
CA LEU A 207 1.12 -19.09 0.62
C LEU A 207 1.95 -20.38 0.55
N LYS A 208 2.36 -20.80 -0.64
CA LYS A 208 3.03 -22.10 -0.85
C LYS A 208 4.54 -22.04 -0.70
N SER A 209 5.12 -20.94 -1.15
CA SER A 209 6.55 -20.66 -1.16
C SER A 209 6.79 -19.16 -1.04
N ILE A 210 7.93 -18.78 -0.49
CA ILE A 210 8.41 -17.40 -0.44
C ILE A 210 9.94 -17.40 -0.51
N GLU A 211 10.50 -16.52 -1.32
CA GLU A 211 11.94 -16.27 -1.39
C GLU A 211 12.28 -15.05 -0.52
N ILE A 212 13.18 -15.23 0.45
CA ILE A 212 13.67 -14.14 1.30
C ILE A 212 14.95 -13.58 0.66
N PRO A 213 15.01 -12.29 0.27
CA PRO A 213 16.17 -11.74 -0.41
C PRO A 213 17.40 -11.64 0.51
N ALA A 214 18.59 -11.72 -0.09
CA ALA A 214 19.86 -11.66 0.62
C ALA A 214 20.05 -10.39 1.49
N GLY A 215 19.37 -9.28 1.15
CA GLY A 215 19.41 -8.03 1.90
C GLY A 215 18.65 -8.05 3.23
N VAL A 216 17.80 -9.06 3.48
CA VAL A 216 17.01 -9.16 4.71
C VAL A 216 17.91 -9.51 5.90
N THR A 217 17.88 -8.64 6.91
CA THR A 217 18.68 -8.78 8.14
C THR A 217 17.87 -9.28 9.33
N SER A 218 16.55 -9.11 9.32
CA SER A 218 15.68 -9.50 10.44
C SER A 218 14.30 -10.00 10.00
N ILE A 219 13.76 -10.95 10.74
CA ILE A 219 12.41 -11.52 10.61
C ILE A 219 11.71 -11.35 11.97
N GLY A 220 10.58 -10.64 12.05
CA GLY A 220 9.93 -10.27 13.30
C GLY A 220 9.02 -11.36 13.89
N ASP A 221 8.56 -11.15 15.12
CA ASP A 221 7.77 -12.16 15.84
C ASP A 221 6.52 -12.56 15.06
N SER A 222 6.27 -13.87 15.02
CA SER A 222 5.11 -14.46 14.35
C SER A 222 4.95 -14.03 12.89
N ALA A 223 6.04 -13.62 12.21
CA ALA A 223 6.01 -13.13 10.84
C ALA A 223 5.28 -14.08 9.89
N PHE A 224 5.49 -15.39 9.97
CA PHE A 224 4.85 -16.41 9.13
C PHE A 224 3.89 -17.31 9.92
N ARG A 225 3.49 -16.93 11.12
CA ARG A 225 2.67 -17.81 11.99
C ARG A 225 1.35 -18.17 11.31
N TYR A 226 0.96 -19.44 11.33
CA TYR A 226 -0.22 -20.00 10.64
C TYR A 226 -0.22 -19.89 9.10
N CYS A 227 0.95 -19.80 8.46
CA CYS A 227 1.08 -20.05 7.02
C CYS A 227 1.00 -21.55 6.72
N SER A 228 -0.18 -22.16 6.87
CA SER A 228 -0.38 -23.61 6.74
C SER A 228 -0.08 -24.18 5.34
N GLY A 229 -0.09 -23.34 4.31
CA GLY A 229 0.25 -23.73 2.94
C GLY A 229 1.74 -23.69 2.63
N LEU A 230 2.56 -23.06 3.48
CA LEU A 230 3.97 -22.82 3.21
C LEU A 230 4.73 -24.12 3.38
N THR A 231 5.36 -24.61 2.31
CA THR A 231 5.97 -25.95 2.28
C THR A 231 7.48 -25.95 2.53
N SER A 232 8.16 -24.89 2.11
CA SER A 232 9.58 -24.69 2.35
C SER A 232 9.88 -23.21 2.53
N ILE A 233 10.94 -22.91 3.27
CA ILE A 233 11.51 -21.57 3.35
C ILE A 233 13.02 -21.66 3.53
N GLU A 234 13.73 -20.74 2.87
CA GLU A 234 15.17 -20.56 3.00
C GLU A 234 15.48 -19.27 3.76
N ILE A 235 16.38 -19.36 4.75
CA ILE A 235 16.86 -18.23 5.54
C ILE A 235 18.21 -17.78 4.95
N PRO A 236 18.30 -16.57 4.36
CA PRO A 236 19.51 -16.13 3.67
C PRO A 236 20.63 -15.75 4.65
N ALA A 237 21.84 -15.63 4.13
CA ALA A 237 23.07 -15.37 4.89
C ALA A 237 23.02 -14.07 5.72
N GLY A 238 22.29 -13.07 5.23
CA GLY A 238 22.16 -11.76 5.88
C GLY A 238 21.28 -11.75 7.15
N VAL A 239 20.44 -12.78 7.36
CA VAL A 239 19.51 -12.79 8.50
C VAL A 239 20.26 -13.04 9.80
N THR A 240 20.19 -12.05 10.69
CA THR A 240 20.84 -12.06 12.01
C THR A 240 19.85 -12.13 13.16
N SER A 241 18.55 -11.97 12.90
CA SER A 241 17.51 -12.02 13.93
C SER A 241 16.21 -12.63 13.38
N ILE A 242 15.64 -13.57 14.13
CA ILE A 242 14.33 -14.19 13.89
C ILE A 242 13.53 -14.14 15.19
N GLY A 243 12.38 -13.49 15.15
CA GLY A 243 11.52 -13.20 16.31
C GLY A 243 10.56 -14.33 16.67
N ASP A 244 10.07 -14.27 17.91
CA ASP A 244 9.36 -15.37 18.57
C ASP A 244 8.18 -15.91 17.76
N SER A 245 8.05 -17.23 17.71
CA SER A 245 6.98 -17.92 16.98
C SER A 245 6.90 -17.57 15.48
N ALA A 246 7.96 -17.03 14.85
CA ALA A 246 7.97 -16.61 13.44
C ALA A 246 7.31 -17.65 12.51
N PHE A 247 7.57 -18.94 12.70
CA PHE A 247 7.05 -20.03 11.88
C PHE A 247 6.02 -20.93 12.58
N SER A 248 5.50 -20.52 13.75
CA SER A 248 4.55 -21.34 14.52
C SER A 248 3.27 -21.66 13.73
N GLY A 249 2.80 -22.91 13.76
CA GLY A 249 1.56 -23.29 13.07
C GLY A 249 1.64 -23.31 11.55
N CYS A 250 2.84 -23.23 10.95
CA CYS A 250 3.06 -23.53 9.53
C CYS A 250 3.02 -25.04 9.28
N SER A 251 1.84 -25.64 9.40
CA SER A 251 1.66 -27.11 9.34
C SER A 251 2.06 -27.75 8.00
N GLY A 252 2.21 -26.95 6.94
CA GLY A 252 2.66 -27.41 5.63
C GLY A 252 4.18 -27.46 5.46
N LEU A 253 4.95 -26.81 6.34
CA LEU A 253 6.40 -26.76 6.21
C LEU A 253 6.92 -28.18 6.34
N THR A 254 7.71 -28.64 5.38
CA THR A 254 8.39 -29.93 5.46
C THR A 254 9.87 -29.78 5.78
N GLY A 255 10.39 -28.54 5.78
CA GLY A 255 11.76 -28.21 6.13
C GLY A 255 12.01 -26.71 6.08
N ILE A 256 13.01 -26.29 6.87
CA ILE A 256 13.56 -24.94 6.85
C ILE A 256 15.06 -25.09 6.54
N VAL A 257 15.50 -24.42 5.48
CA VAL A 257 16.91 -24.40 5.05
C VAL A 257 17.52 -23.09 5.50
N VAL A 258 18.74 -23.13 6.03
CA VAL A 258 19.54 -21.94 6.30
C VAL A 258 20.70 -21.92 5.30
N GLU A 259 20.87 -20.79 4.61
CA GLU A 259 21.95 -20.61 3.64
C GLU A 259 23.31 -20.79 4.33
N ALA A 260 24.24 -21.49 3.67
CA ALA A 260 25.53 -21.87 4.25
C ALA A 260 26.36 -20.66 4.75
N GLY A 261 26.15 -19.48 4.17
CA GLY A 261 26.82 -18.23 4.57
C GLY A 261 26.25 -17.57 5.84
N ASN A 262 25.13 -18.04 6.39
CA ASN A 262 24.52 -17.43 7.58
C ASN A 262 25.41 -17.67 8.82
N THR A 263 25.79 -16.60 9.52
CA THR A 263 26.70 -16.69 10.67
C THR A 263 26.00 -16.93 12.00
N VAL A 264 24.67 -16.72 12.08
CA VAL A 264 23.88 -16.78 13.32
C VAL A 264 23.08 -18.08 13.43
N TYR A 265 22.49 -18.51 12.32
CA TYR A 265 21.58 -19.65 12.28
C TYR A 265 22.17 -20.82 11.47
N ASP A 266 21.68 -22.03 11.77
CA ASP A 266 22.02 -23.26 11.06
C ASP A 266 20.78 -24.16 10.92
N SER A 267 20.79 -24.98 9.87
CA SER A 267 19.85 -26.09 9.68
C SER A 267 20.67 -27.38 9.58
N ARG A 268 20.87 -28.08 10.69
CA ARG A 268 21.60 -29.37 10.69
C ARG A 268 20.84 -30.42 9.86
N ASP A 269 21.49 -31.02 8.86
CA ASP A 269 21.11 -32.24 8.14
C ASP A 269 19.60 -32.59 8.18
N ASN A 270 18.75 -31.77 7.56
CA ASN A 270 17.31 -32.01 7.42
C ASN A 270 16.51 -32.11 8.75
N CYS A 271 16.95 -31.49 9.84
CA CYS A 271 16.22 -31.49 11.12
C CYS A 271 14.97 -30.59 11.13
N ASN A 272 14.58 -30.03 9.97
CA ASN A 272 13.44 -29.12 9.81
C ASN A 272 13.39 -28.02 10.87
N ALA A 273 14.54 -27.53 11.31
CA ALA A 273 14.67 -26.67 12.47
C ALA A 273 15.77 -25.63 12.28
N ILE A 274 15.52 -24.43 12.79
CA ILE A 274 16.50 -23.35 12.92
C ILE A 274 17.15 -23.46 14.30
N ILE A 275 18.46 -23.51 14.30
CA ILE A 275 19.29 -23.58 15.50
C ILE A 275 20.18 -22.34 15.52
N GLU A 276 20.19 -21.63 16.65
CA GLU A 276 21.12 -20.54 16.87
C GLU A 276 22.51 -21.10 17.18
N LYS A 277 23.52 -20.72 16.40
CA LYS A 277 24.86 -21.32 16.43
C LYS A 277 25.57 -21.14 17.77
N GLU A 278 25.42 -19.98 18.41
CA GLU A 278 26.07 -19.66 19.69
C GLU A 278 25.47 -20.46 20.85
N THR A 279 24.14 -20.45 20.97
CA THR A 279 23.44 -21.09 22.10
C THR A 279 23.21 -22.59 21.87
N ARG A 280 23.34 -23.05 20.62
CA ARG A 280 22.93 -24.40 20.15
C ARG A 280 21.47 -24.72 20.47
N SER A 281 20.66 -23.70 20.76
CA SER A 281 19.25 -23.86 21.10
C SER A 281 18.42 -24.02 19.83
N ARG A 282 17.45 -24.93 19.86
CA ARG A 282 16.42 -25.01 18.80
C ARG A 282 15.49 -23.83 19.00
N GLN A 283 15.50 -22.87 18.08
CA GLN A 283 14.61 -21.71 18.16
C GLN A 283 13.30 -21.94 17.41
N TYR A 284 13.37 -22.59 16.24
CA TYR A 284 12.20 -22.86 15.41
C TYR A 284 12.29 -24.25 14.81
N GLY A 285 11.16 -24.88 14.51
CA GLY A 285 11.15 -26.06 13.67
C GLY A 285 9.76 -26.59 13.40
N VAL A 286 9.70 -27.49 12.42
CA VAL A 286 8.53 -28.29 12.06
C VAL A 286 8.38 -29.47 13.01
#